data_AF-A0A9J5VZG8-F1
#
_entry.id   AF-A0A9J5VZG8-F1
#
_cell.length_a   1.000
_cell.length_b   1.000
_cell.length_c   1.000
_cell.angle_alpha   90.00
_cell.angle_beta   90.00
_cell.angle_gamma   90.00
#
_symmetry.space_group_name_H-M   'P 1'
#
loop_
_entity.id
_entity.type
_entity.pdbx_description
1 polymer ?
#
loop_
_entity_poly.entity_id
_entity_poly.type
_entity_poly.pdbx_seq_one_letter_code
_entity_poly.pdbx_strand_id
1 'polypeptide(L)'
;MGSLTQLANLVREFTALKHICDEEAKKELLELTQTLGKGYEGVVTRWAVTGLPRKTHRGLSKCTCINAWQPARVSFAVVCACQSGNILEMDFEPFTTITPPKSLSHSIGNGLEFLMKNVGY
;
A
#
# COMPACT_ATOMS: atom_id res chain seq x y z
N MET A 1 -51.91 -12.06 19.92
CA MET A 1 -50.84 -11.13 20.32
C MET A 1 -49.63 -11.98 20.68
N GLY A 2 -48.62 -12.05 19.80
CA GLY A 2 -47.43 -12.88 20.04
C GLY A 2 -46.72 -12.44 21.32
N SER A 3 -46.21 -13.38 22.11
CA SER A 3 -45.59 -13.08 23.39
C SER A 3 -44.30 -12.26 23.16
N LEU A 4 -44.01 -11.32 24.06
CA LEU A 4 -42.79 -10.48 24.02
C LEU A 4 -41.51 -11.31 23.86
N THR A 5 -41.52 -12.55 24.34
CA THR A 5 -40.43 -13.52 24.20
C THR A 5 -40.21 -13.99 22.75
N GLN A 6 -41.27 -14.17 21.96
CA GLN A 6 -41.16 -14.53 20.54
C GLN A 6 -40.55 -13.38 19.73
N LEU A 7 -40.95 -12.14 20.03
CA LEU A 7 -40.42 -10.97 19.33
C LEU A 7 -38.94 -10.73 19.67
N ALA A 8 -38.55 -10.90 20.95
CA ALA A 8 -37.16 -10.78 21.37
C ALA A 8 -36.25 -11.85 20.73
N ASN A 9 -36.73 -13.09 20.59
CA ASN A 9 -35.98 -14.16 19.94
C ASN A 9 -35.82 -13.89 18.42
N LEU A 10 -36.87 -13.41 17.77
CA LEU A 10 -36.84 -13.10 16.34
C LEU A 10 -35.91 -11.92 16.03
N VAL A 11 -35.86 -10.88 16.89
CA VAL A 11 -34.90 -9.76 16.74
C VAL A 11 -33.46 -10.25 16.93
N ARG A 12 -33.19 -11.14 17.90
CA ARG A 12 -31.84 -11.70 18.10
C ARG A 12 -31.37 -12.52 16.90
N GLU A 13 -32.24 -13.36 16.35
CA GLU A 13 -31.94 -14.15 15.15
C GLU A 13 -31.69 -13.24 13.94
N PHE A 14 -32.47 -12.17 13.77
CA PHE A 14 -32.28 -11.21 12.68
C PHE A 14 -30.94 -10.46 12.78
N THR A 15 -30.53 -10.06 14.00
CA THR A 15 -29.23 -9.41 14.21
C THR A 15 -28.05 -10.36 13.96
N ALA A 16 -28.19 -11.66 14.28
CA ALA A 16 -27.16 -12.65 14.02
C ALA A 16 -27.02 -12.94 12.52
N LEU A 17 -28.12 -13.04 11.78
CA LEU A 17 -28.11 -13.26 10.32
C LEU A 17 -27.53 -12.06 9.56
N LYS A 18 -27.79 -10.83 10.02
CA LYS A 18 -27.20 -9.63 9.42
C LYS A 18 -25.67 -9.62 9.52
N HIS A 19 -25.13 -10.01 10.68
CA HIS A 19 -23.69 -10.14 10.88
C HIS A 19 -23.04 -11.18 9.96
N ILE A 20 -23.71 -12.30 9.69
CA ILE A 20 -23.19 -13.36 8.80
C ILE A 20 -23.20 -12.89 7.34
N CYS A 21 -24.28 -12.21 6.93
CA CYS A 21 -24.42 -11.69 5.56
C CYS A 21 -23.39 -10.58 5.25
N ASP A 22 -23.09 -9.72 6.23
CA ASP A 22 -22.07 -8.66 6.10
C ASP A 22 -20.63 -9.23 6.00
N GLU A 23 -20.37 -10.41 6.56
CA GLU A 23 -19.06 -11.09 6.51
C GLU A 23 -18.87 -11.96 5.26
N GLU A 24 -19.94 -12.54 4.72
CA GLU A 24 -19.89 -13.26 3.44
C GLU A 24 -19.83 -12.29 2.23
N ALA A 25 -20.52 -11.15 2.28
CA ALA A 25 -20.47 -10.15 1.22
C ALA A 25 -19.07 -9.52 1.01
N LYS A 26 -18.23 -9.49 2.05
CA LYS A 26 -16.84 -8.99 1.97
C LYS A 26 -15.89 -9.97 1.27
N LYS A 27 -16.23 -11.26 1.18
CA LYS A 27 -15.32 -12.31 0.70
C LYS A 27 -15.32 -12.50 -0.82
N GLU A 28 -16.34 -12.03 -1.53
CA GLU A 28 -16.47 -12.27 -2.98
C GLU A 28 -16.12 -11.08 -3.87
N LEU A 29 -15.76 -9.93 -3.31
CA LEU A 29 -15.52 -8.71 -4.08
C LEU A 29 -14.23 -8.04 -3.63
N LEU A 30 -13.19 -8.13 -4.48
CA LEU A 30 -12.06 -7.19 -4.57
C LEU A 30 -11.84 -6.34 -3.32
N GLU A 31 -11.02 -6.81 -2.38
CA GLU A 31 -10.70 -6.03 -1.19
C GLU A 31 -9.86 -4.81 -1.62
N LEU A 32 -10.51 -3.64 -1.64
CA LEU A 32 -9.85 -2.35 -1.83
C LEU A 32 -9.22 -1.94 -0.50
N THR A 33 -7.91 -2.12 -0.39
CA THR A 33 -7.15 -1.76 0.82
C THR A 33 -6.58 -0.35 0.68
N GLN A 34 -6.61 0.42 1.76
CA GLN A 34 -5.93 1.72 1.82
C GLN A 34 -4.48 1.52 2.26
N THR A 35 -3.54 2.04 1.46
CA THR A 35 -2.13 2.05 1.86
C THR A 35 -1.87 3.01 3.00
N LEU A 36 -0.91 2.66 3.87
CA LEU A 36 -0.45 3.54 4.95
C LEU A 36 0.09 4.85 4.37
N GLY A 37 -0.32 5.97 4.97
CA GLY A 37 0.14 7.29 4.58
C GLY A 37 1.61 7.52 4.92
N LYS A 38 2.41 7.86 3.91
CA LYS A 38 3.82 8.23 4.05
C LYS A 38 4.08 9.73 3.84
N GLY A 39 3.05 10.48 3.44
CA GLY A 39 3.12 11.93 3.23
C GLY A 39 3.85 12.30 1.93
N TYR A 40 4.48 13.48 1.92
CA TYR A 40 5.19 14.00 0.75
C TYR A 40 6.63 13.46 0.72
N GLU A 41 6.92 12.61 -0.27
CA GLU A 41 8.22 11.98 -0.42
C GLU A 41 9.04 12.56 -1.58
N GLY A 42 10.36 12.47 -1.43
CA GLY A 42 11.32 12.87 -2.45
C GLY A 42 11.42 11.87 -3.60
N VAL A 43 12.10 12.26 -4.68
CA VAL A 43 12.21 11.44 -5.90
C VAL A 43 12.87 10.07 -5.64
N VAL A 44 13.88 10.03 -4.77
CA VAL A 44 14.65 8.79 -4.50
C VAL A 44 13.84 7.77 -3.70
N THR A 45 13.13 8.18 -2.65
CA THR A 45 12.40 7.24 -1.78
C THR A 45 11.13 6.73 -2.45
N ARG A 46 10.42 7.59 -3.19
CA ARG A 46 9.17 7.21 -3.85
C ARG A 46 9.38 6.33 -5.08
N TRP A 47 10.33 6.69 -5.94
CA TRP A 47 10.53 6.04 -7.25
C TRP A 47 11.75 5.12 -7.28
N ALA A 48 12.43 4.92 -6.14
CA ALA A 48 13.62 4.08 -6.01
C ALA A 48 14.73 4.39 -7.04
N VAL A 49 14.90 5.67 -7.39
CA VAL A 49 15.94 6.12 -8.33
C VAL A 49 17.30 6.19 -7.65
N THR A 50 18.36 5.81 -8.35
CA THR A 50 19.73 5.91 -7.84
C THR A 50 20.08 7.35 -7.47
N GLY A 51 20.59 7.55 -6.25
CA GLY A 51 21.05 8.86 -5.78
C GLY A 51 22.24 9.37 -6.60
N LEU A 52 22.36 10.70 -6.68
CA LEU A 52 23.46 11.33 -7.40
C LEU A 52 24.81 11.15 -6.67
N PRO A 53 25.94 11.25 -7.39
CA PRO A 53 27.25 11.13 -6.77
C PRO A 53 27.45 12.20 -5.68
N ARG A 54 28.14 11.83 -4.59
CA ARG A 54 28.30 12.67 -3.38
C ARG A 54 28.77 14.11 -3.65
N LYS A 55 29.49 14.34 -4.74
CA LYS A 55 30.03 15.64 -5.16
C LYS A 55 29.13 16.39 -6.15
N THR A 56 27.80 16.29 -6.05
CA THR A 56 26.88 17.17 -6.78
C THR A 56 26.55 18.43 -5.99
N HIS A 57 26.53 19.57 -6.67
CA HIS A 57 26.05 20.82 -6.10
C HIS A 57 24.51 20.78 -5.93
N ARG A 58 24.01 21.32 -4.82
CA ARG A 58 22.58 21.38 -4.44
C ARG A 58 21.93 20.00 -4.24
N GLY A 59 22.60 19.11 -3.51
CA GLY A 59 22.02 17.86 -3.00
C GLY A 59 22.08 16.65 -3.94
N LEU A 60 21.76 15.50 -3.35
CA LEU A 60 21.91 14.16 -3.95
C LEU A 60 20.58 13.55 -4.42
N SER A 61 19.47 13.99 -3.83
CA SER A 61 18.14 13.36 -4.00
C SER A 61 17.26 14.10 -4.99
N LYS A 62 17.73 14.23 -6.24
CA LYS A 62 17.01 14.91 -7.33
C LYS A 62 17.22 14.20 -8.67
N CYS A 63 16.29 14.44 -9.61
CA CYS A 63 16.50 14.10 -11.01
C CYS A 63 17.42 15.14 -11.67
N THR A 64 18.33 14.70 -12.54
CA THR A 64 19.23 15.59 -13.30
C THR A 64 18.57 16.10 -14.57
N CYS A 65 18.05 15.20 -15.40
CA CYS A 65 17.50 15.51 -16.71
C CYS A 65 15.99 15.24 -16.69
N ILE A 66 15.18 16.30 -16.74
CA ILE A 66 13.71 16.19 -16.69
C ILE A 66 13.16 15.87 -18.08
N ASN A 67 13.64 16.54 -19.15
CA ASN A 67 13.29 16.24 -20.54
C ASN A 67 14.42 16.63 -21.51
N ALA A 68 14.25 16.20 -22.76
CA ALA A 68 14.99 16.73 -23.90
C ALA A 68 14.56 18.17 -24.24
N TRP A 69 15.34 18.84 -25.10
CA TRP A 69 15.10 20.24 -25.49
C TRP A 69 13.76 20.47 -26.20
N GLN A 70 13.38 19.54 -27.09
CA GLN A 70 12.05 19.46 -27.67
C GLN A 70 11.49 18.08 -27.34
N PRO A 71 10.26 17.95 -26.83
CA PRO A 71 9.21 18.95 -26.63
C PRO A 71 9.42 19.89 -25.43
N ALA A 72 8.99 21.15 -25.55
CA ALA A 72 9.11 22.18 -24.51
C ALA A 72 8.06 22.03 -23.38
N ARG A 73 7.80 20.79 -22.92
CA ARG A 73 6.90 20.50 -21.81
C ARG A 73 7.43 19.36 -20.96
N VAL A 74 7.00 19.29 -19.70
CA VAL A 74 7.35 18.19 -18.81
C VAL A 74 6.41 17.01 -19.02
N SER A 75 6.96 15.83 -19.31
CA SER A 75 6.19 14.60 -19.46
C SER A 75 5.71 14.06 -18.11
N PHE A 76 4.50 13.51 -18.05
CA PHE A 76 3.93 12.92 -16.83
C PHE A 76 4.67 11.66 -16.34
N ALA A 77 5.37 10.98 -17.25
CA ALA A 77 6.20 9.83 -16.91
C ALA A 77 7.49 10.21 -16.16
N VAL A 78 7.82 11.50 -16.07
CA VAL A 78 9.02 11.96 -15.39
C VAL A 78 8.81 11.92 -13.89
N VAL A 79 9.80 11.36 -13.18
CA VAL A 79 9.79 11.23 -11.73
C VAL A 79 9.76 12.59 -11.05
N CYS A 80 8.82 12.75 -10.12
CA CYS A 80 8.66 13.96 -9.31
C CYS A 80 8.47 13.60 -7.83
N ALA A 81 8.88 14.52 -6.96
CA ALA A 81 8.52 14.46 -5.56
C ALA A 81 7.03 14.78 -5.43
N CYS A 82 6.28 13.91 -4.76
CA CYS A 82 4.84 14.05 -4.55
C CYS A 82 4.40 12.99 -3.53
N GLN A 83 3.13 13.00 -3.14
CA GLN A 83 2.55 12.10 -2.16
C GLN A 83 2.83 10.63 -2.44
N SER A 84 3.24 9.90 -1.41
CA SER A 84 3.36 8.45 -1.42
C SER A 84 2.48 7.83 -0.34
N GLY A 85 1.87 6.70 -0.66
CA GLY A 85 0.82 6.10 0.18
C GLY A 85 -0.49 6.89 0.18
N ASN A 86 -1.44 6.48 1.02
CA ASN A 86 -2.83 6.95 1.00
C ASN A 86 -3.48 6.85 -0.39
N ILE A 87 -3.11 5.81 -1.14
CA ILE A 87 -3.77 5.43 -2.39
C ILE A 87 -4.56 4.14 -2.17
N LEU A 88 -5.65 4.00 -2.92
CA LEU A 88 -6.42 2.77 -2.98
C LEU A 88 -5.64 1.78 -3.84
N GLU A 89 -5.28 0.65 -3.27
CA GLU A 89 -4.67 -0.45 -4.00
C GLU A 89 -5.68 -1.61 -4.09
N MET A 90 -5.65 -2.30 -5.23
CA MET A 90 -6.39 -3.53 -5.45
C MET A 90 -5.40 -4.66 -5.41
N ASP A 91 -5.41 -5.43 -4.33
CA ASP A 91 -4.61 -6.63 -4.22
C ASP A 91 -5.40 -7.81 -4.82
N PHE A 92 -4.98 -8.28 -5.99
CA PHE A 92 -5.50 -9.53 -6.54
C PHE A 92 -4.76 -10.70 -5.90
N GLU A 93 -5.21 -11.16 -4.73
CA GLU A 93 -4.75 -12.43 -4.19
C GLU A 93 -5.51 -13.58 -4.88
N PRO A 94 -4.84 -14.48 -5.63
CA PRO A 94 -5.50 -15.67 -6.14
C PRO A 94 -5.94 -16.54 -4.96
N PHE A 95 -7.17 -17.04 -4.99
CA PHE A 95 -7.78 -17.90 -3.97
C PHE A 95 -7.07 -19.26 -3.88
N THR A 96 -5.82 -19.29 -3.42
CA THR A 96 -5.11 -20.51 -3.06
C THR A 96 -4.08 -20.18 -1.99
N THR A 97 -4.54 -19.95 -0.76
CA THR A 97 -3.94 -20.47 0.49
C THR A 97 -4.50 -19.65 1.66
N ILE A 98 -5.10 -20.36 2.63
CA ILE A 98 -5.32 -19.82 3.97
C ILE A 98 -3.91 -19.63 4.55
N THR A 99 -3.30 -18.47 4.32
CA THR A 99 -2.09 -18.06 5.03
C THR A 99 -2.50 -17.25 6.25
N PRO A 100 -1.87 -17.44 7.42
CA PRO A 100 -2.09 -16.53 8.55
C PRO A 100 -1.69 -15.10 8.13
N PRO A 101 -2.29 -14.07 8.75
CA PRO A 101 -2.10 -12.68 8.33
C PRO A 101 -0.60 -12.36 8.27
N LYS A 102 -0.14 -11.87 7.11
CA LYS A 102 1.24 -11.46 6.88
C LYS A 102 1.64 -10.45 7.96
N SER A 103 2.45 -10.88 8.92
CA SER A 103 3.10 -9.97 9.85
C SER A 103 3.99 -9.03 9.05
N LEU A 104 3.87 -7.72 9.33
CA LEU A 104 4.65 -6.61 8.81
C LEU A 104 6.15 -6.95 8.71
N SER A 105 6.60 -7.51 7.59
CA SER A 105 8.02 -7.82 7.37
C SER A 105 8.50 -7.55 5.93
N HIS A 106 7.65 -7.09 5.02
CA HIS A 106 8.06 -6.74 3.65
C HIS A 106 8.70 -5.34 3.50
N SER A 107 8.93 -4.61 4.60
CA SER A 107 9.65 -3.33 4.59
C SER A 107 11.09 -3.41 5.14
N ILE A 108 11.52 -4.55 5.69
CA ILE A 108 12.87 -4.71 6.30
C ILE A 108 13.81 -5.54 5.40
N GLY A 109 13.27 -6.19 4.36
CA GLY A 109 14.00 -7.15 3.51
C GLY A 109 15.22 -6.61 2.76
N ASN A 110 15.30 -5.31 2.47
CA ASN A 110 16.42 -4.79 1.65
C ASN A 110 17.55 -4.15 2.48
N GLY A 111 17.33 -3.89 3.78
CA GLY A 111 18.35 -3.31 4.65
C GLY A 111 19.30 -4.36 5.24
N LEU A 112 18.73 -5.50 5.67
CA LEU A 112 19.50 -6.62 6.22
C LEU A 112 20.30 -7.35 5.12
N GLU A 113 19.73 -7.51 3.92
CA GLU A 113 20.46 -8.10 2.79
C GLU A 113 21.60 -7.19 2.29
N PHE A 114 21.44 -5.86 2.38
CA PHE A 114 22.49 -4.89 2.06
C PHE A 114 23.60 -4.86 3.13
N LEU A 115 23.24 -5.02 4.41
CA LEU A 115 24.22 -5.11 5.50
C LEU A 115 24.99 -6.44 5.48
N MET A 116 24.33 -7.56 5.14
CA MET A 116 24.97 -8.88 5.03
C MET A 116 25.93 -8.99 3.83
N LYS A 117 25.69 -8.27 2.73
CA LYS A 117 26.59 -8.28 1.55
C LYS A 117 27.78 -7.31 1.69
N ASN A 118 27.73 -6.33 2.58
CA ASN A 118 28.75 -5.26 2.66
C ASN A 118 29.49 -5.16 4.00
N VAL A 119 29.05 -5.86 5.05
CA VAL A 119 29.78 -5.97 6.33
C VAL A 119 29.96 -7.45 6.62
N GLY A 120 31.11 -7.99 6.22
CA GLY A 120 31.48 -9.37 6.49
C GLY A 120 31.60 -9.64 7.99
N TYR A 121 30.85 -10.63 8.45
CA TYR A 121 31.20 -11.52 9.56
C TYR A 121 31.15 -12.95 9.03
#